data_AF-A0A290PX62-F1
#
_entry.id   AF-A0A290PX62-F1
#
_cell.length_a   1.000
_cell.length_b   1.000
_cell.length_c   1.000
_cell.angle_alpha   90.00
_cell.angle_beta   90.00
_cell.angle_gamma   90.00
#
_symmetry.space_group_name_H-M   'P 1'
#
loop_
_entity.id
_entity.type
_entity.pdbx_description
1 polymer ?
#
loop_
_entity_poly.entity_id
_entity_poly.type
_entity_poly.pdbx_seq_one_letter_code
_entity_poly.pdbx_strand_id
1 'polypeptide(L)'
;MLIIDEKIIELDDLADQVVAAFMSLAVVTDFKARKLAFESDAELQQKLQTLEENRAYITYRPEIRVLQQEILMTDTIYQLKIAENDVQSVLSELAKAISGVISDAIVVDENVPLKKGGHHGKHHH
;
A
#
# COMPACT_ATOMS: atom_id res chain seq x y z
N MET A 1 5.28 -40.41 11.97
CA MET A 1 4.67 -39.72 13.13
C MET A 1 5.09 -38.27 13.02
N LEU A 2 4.18 -37.37 12.63
CA LEU A 2 4.46 -35.94 12.59
C LEU A 2 4.52 -35.47 14.04
N ILE A 3 5.72 -35.13 14.51
CA ILE A 3 5.90 -34.46 15.79
C ILE A 3 5.46 -33.02 15.53
N ILE A 4 4.24 -32.68 15.91
CA ILE A 4 3.79 -31.30 15.89
C ILE A 4 4.50 -30.63 17.06
N ASP A 5 5.42 -29.71 16.76
CA ASP A 5 6.11 -28.92 17.76
C ASP A 5 5.11 -27.88 18.31
N GLU A 6 4.75 -28.01 19.59
CA GLU A 6 3.80 -27.12 20.26
C GLU A 6 4.22 -25.65 20.14
N LYS A 7 5.53 -25.35 20.05
CA LYS A 7 6.04 -24.00 19.88
C LYS A 7 5.70 -23.39 18.52
N ILE A 8 5.56 -24.23 17.48
CA ILE A 8 5.15 -23.75 16.15
C ILE A 8 3.68 -23.37 16.16
N ILE A 9 2.84 -24.11 16.89
CA ILE A 9 1.42 -23.77 17.09
C ILE A 9 1.31 -22.44 17.85
N GLU A 10 2.05 -22.28 18.94
CA GLU A 10 2.04 -21.03 19.72
C GLU A 10 2.45 -19.81 18.89
N LEU A 11 3.40 -19.98 17.96
CA LEU A 11 3.80 -18.91 17.05
C LEU A 11 2.71 -18.56 16.03
N ASP A 12 1.94 -19.55 15.57
CA ASP A 12 0.81 -19.33 14.65
C ASP A 12 -0.31 -18.56 15.36
N ASP A 13 -0.67 -18.97 16.58
CA ASP A 13 -1.65 -18.28 17.42
C ASP A 13 -1.23 -16.84 17.74
N LEU A 14 0.07 -16.59 17.97
CA LEU A 14 0.62 -15.25 18.15
C LEU A 14 0.56 -14.44 16.87
N ALA A 15 0.82 -15.04 15.71
CA ALA A 15 0.71 -14.37 14.42
C ALA A 15 -0.74 -13.91 14.17
N ASP A 16 -1.73 -14.76 14.48
CA ASP A 16 -3.15 -14.41 14.38
C ASP A 16 -3.53 -13.24 15.29
N GLN A 17 -3.02 -13.22 16.52
CA GLN A 17 -3.23 -12.10 17.45
C GLN A 17 -2.61 -10.80 16.92
N VAL A 18 -1.40 -10.86 16.37
CA VAL A 18 -0.72 -9.71 15.74
C VAL A 18 -1.53 -9.20 14.54
N VAL A 19 -2.05 -10.09 13.70
CA VAL A 19 -2.90 -9.73 12.56
C VAL A 19 -4.20 -9.07 13.04
N ALA A 20 -4.87 -9.65 14.03
CA ALA A 20 -6.11 -9.08 14.58
C ALA A 20 -5.88 -7.68 15.17
N ALA A 21 -4.80 -7.50 15.93
CA ALA A 21 -4.42 -6.21 16.49
C ALA A 21 -4.11 -5.19 15.37
N PHE A 22 -3.30 -5.59 14.38
CA PHE A 22 -2.98 -4.76 13.22
C PHE A 22 -4.24 -4.31 12.46
N MET A 23 -5.18 -5.23 12.25
CA MET A 23 -6.44 -4.97 11.54
C MET A 23 -7.38 -4.00 12.28
N SER A 24 -7.20 -3.85 13.60
CA SER A 24 -7.96 -2.92 14.45
C SER A 24 -7.37 -1.50 14.49
N LEU A 25 -6.20 -1.29 13.90
CA LEU A 25 -5.55 0.03 13.88
C LEU A 25 -6.40 1.05 13.10
N ALA A 26 -6.39 2.29 13.59
CA ALA A 26 -7.11 3.40 12.97
C ALA A 26 -6.67 3.62 11.50
N VAL A 27 -5.36 3.51 11.22
CA VAL A 27 -4.81 3.63 9.85
C VAL A 27 -5.38 2.58 8.89
N VAL A 28 -5.60 1.35 9.35
CA VAL A 28 -6.17 0.26 8.54
C VAL A 28 -7.66 0.48 8.32
N THR A 29 -8.36 0.99 9.34
CA THR A 29 -9.78 1.35 9.24
C THR A 29 -9.99 2.49 8.25
N ASP A 30 -9.16 3.53 8.30
CA ASP A 30 -9.20 4.67 7.37
C ASP A 30 -8.91 4.24 5.92
N PHE A 31 -7.88 3.41 5.72
CA PHE A 31 -7.60 2.83 4.40
C PHE A 31 -8.78 2.03 3.85
N LYS A 32 -9.42 1.18 4.66
CA LYS A 32 -10.61 0.41 4.24
C LYS A 32 -11.76 1.32 3.83
N ALA A 33 -12.00 2.40 4.57
CA ALA A 33 -13.06 3.37 4.25
C ALA A 33 -12.78 4.09 2.91
N ARG A 34 -11.54 4.53 2.69
CA ARG A 34 -11.13 5.20 1.44
C ARG A 34 -11.13 4.24 0.25
N LYS A 35 -10.73 2.99 0.47
CA LYS A 35 -10.82 1.93 -0.54
C LYS A 35 -12.28 1.69 -0.94
N LEU A 36 -13.19 1.61 0.02
CA LEU A 36 -14.62 1.46 -0.27
C LEU A 36 -15.17 2.65 -1.06
N ALA A 37 -14.78 3.88 -0.69
CA ALA A 37 -15.17 5.07 -1.43
C ALA A 37 -14.67 5.05 -2.88
N PHE A 38 -13.41 4.64 -3.09
CA PHE A 38 -12.83 4.44 -4.41
C PHE A 38 -13.57 3.38 -5.23
N GLU A 39 -13.85 2.21 -4.64
CA GLU A 39 -14.56 1.11 -5.31
C GLU A 39 -16.02 1.44 -5.64
N SER A 40 -16.64 2.32 -4.85
CA SER A 40 -18.03 2.75 -5.02
C SER A 40 -18.21 3.90 -6.03
N ASP A 41 -17.12 4.55 -6.45
CA ASP A 41 -17.15 5.64 -7.42
C ASP A 41 -17.29 5.10 -8.85
N ALA A 42 -18.54 4.93 -9.30
CA ALA A 42 -18.85 4.35 -10.60
C ALA A 42 -18.22 5.11 -11.79
N GLU A 43 -18.13 6.43 -11.71
CA GLU A 43 -17.52 7.25 -12.77
C GLU A 43 -16.01 6.98 -12.85
N LEU A 44 -15.34 6.98 -11.71
CA LEU A 44 -13.91 6.69 -11.62
C LEU A 44 -13.61 5.25 -12.08
N GLN A 45 -14.42 4.27 -11.67
CA GLN A 45 -14.27 2.88 -12.10
C GLN A 45 -14.45 2.73 -13.61
N GLN A 46 -15.39 3.44 -14.23
CA GLN A 46 -15.57 3.42 -15.69
C GLN A 46 -14.38 4.05 -16.43
N LYS A 47 -13.84 5.16 -15.91
CA LYS A 47 -12.63 5.79 -16.45
C LYS A 47 -11.42 4.85 -16.37
N LEU A 48 -11.25 4.16 -15.24
CA LEU A 48 -10.19 3.17 -15.04
C LEU A 48 -10.33 1.98 -15.98
N GLN A 49 -11.55 1.46 -16.18
CA GLN A 49 -11.80 0.40 -17.14
C GLN A 49 -11.40 0.83 -18.57
N THR A 50 -11.83 2.03 -18.98
CA THR A 50 -11.50 2.58 -20.29
C THR A 50 -9.98 2.73 -20.46
N LEU A 51 -9.28 3.19 -19.43
CA LEU A 51 -7.82 3.31 -19.42
C LEU A 51 -7.16 1.93 -19.58
N GLU A 52 -7.61 0.91 -18.84
CA GLU A 52 -7.00 -0.43 -18.89
C GLU A 52 -7.21 -1.11 -20.24
N GLU A 53 -8.43 -1.03 -20.80
CA GLU A 53 -8.75 -1.57 -22.13
C GLU A 53 -7.89 -0.96 -23.24
N ASN A 54 -7.46 0.30 -23.07
CA ASN A 54 -6.68 1.04 -24.05
C ASN A 54 -5.19 1.16 -23.68
N ARG A 55 -4.73 0.50 -22.61
CA ARG A 55 -3.39 0.67 -22.04
C ARG A 55 -2.26 0.40 -23.02
N ALA A 56 -2.42 -0.60 -23.89
CA ALA A 56 -1.44 -0.96 -24.91
C ALA A 56 -1.24 0.14 -25.98
N TYR A 57 -2.19 1.06 -26.13
CA TYR A 57 -2.20 2.08 -27.16
C TYR A 57 -1.92 3.49 -26.63
N ILE A 58 -1.59 3.63 -25.35
CA ILE A 58 -1.40 4.94 -24.68
C ILE A 58 -0.35 5.82 -25.36
N THR A 59 0.67 5.21 -25.96
CA THR A 59 1.73 5.93 -26.71
C THR A 59 1.20 6.60 -27.97
N TYR A 60 0.14 6.05 -28.58
CA TYR A 60 -0.40 6.48 -29.88
C TYR A 60 -1.73 7.22 -29.77
N ARG A 61 -2.33 7.27 -28.57
CA ARG A 61 -3.63 7.86 -28.30
C ARG A 61 -3.52 8.94 -27.22
N PRO A 62 -3.35 10.23 -27.60
CA PRO A 62 -3.18 11.32 -26.64
C PRO A 62 -4.37 11.46 -25.68
N GLU A 63 -5.58 11.11 -26.12
CA GLU A 63 -6.79 11.10 -25.29
C GLU A 63 -6.68 10.15 -24.08
N ILE A 64 -6.01 9.01 -24.23
CA ILE A 64 -5.81 8.04 -23.15
C ILE A 64 -4.77 8.53 -22.15
N ARG A 65 -3.77 9.30 -22.60
CA ARG A 65 -2.81 9.97 -21.70
C ARG A 65 -3.47 11.06 -20.88
N VAL A 66 -4.38 11.83 -21.47
CA VAL A 66 -5.17 12.84 -20.76
C VAL A 66 -6.06 12.16 -19.71
N LEU A 67 -6.77 11.09 -20.10
CA LEU A 67 -7.58 10.30 -19.17
C LEU A 67 -6.76 9.77 -17.98
N GLN A 68 -5.55 9.26 -18.22
CA GLN A 68 -4.65 8.81 -17.16
C GLN A 68 -4.30 9.96 -16.19
N GLN A 69 -4.01 11.15 -16.70
CA GLN A 69 -3.71 12.32 -15.86
C GLN A 69 -4.93 12.77 -15.06
N GLU A 70 -6.11 12.82 -15.67
CA GLU A 70 -7.37 13.17 -15.01
C GLU A 70 -7.68 12.22 -13.83
N ILE A 71 -7.54 10.91 -14.07
CA ILE A 71 -7.69 9.88 -13.04
C ILE A 71 -6.70 10.14 -11.88
N LEU A 72 -5.41 10.33 -12.18
CA LEU A 72 -4.38 10.57 -11.16
C LEU A 72 -4.57 11.87 -10.38
N MET A 73 -5.24 12.88 -10.95
CA MET A 73 -5.54 14.16 -10.30
C MET A 73 -6.82 14.11 -9.44
N THR A 74 -7.55 13.00 -9.45
CA THR A 74 -8.77 12.86 -8.65
C THR A 74 -8.42 12.74 -7.16
N ASP A 75 -9.08 13.55 -6.32
CA ASP A 75 -8.84 13.55 -4.87
C ASP A 75 -9.02 12.14 -4.27
N THR A 76 -10.03 11.39 -4.70
CA THR A 76 -10.25 9.99 -4.28
C THR A 76 -9.00 9.12 -4.41
N ILE A 77 -8.26 9.21 -5.52
CA ILE A 77 -7.04 8.43 -5.74
C ILE A 77 -5.90 8.95 -4.88
N TYR A 78 -5.74 10.27 -4.80
CA TYR A 78 -4.72 10.88 -3.95
C TYR A 78 -4.90 10.48 -2.48
N GLN A 79 -6.12 10.61 -1.96
CA GLN A 79 -6.50 10.24 -0.61
C GLN A 79 -6.30 8.73 -0.35
N LEU A 80 -6.62 7.87 -1.32
CA LEU A 80 -6.38 6.43 -1.21
C LEU A 80 -4.88 6.12 -1.15
N LYS A 81 -4.06 6.80 -1.96
CA LYS A 81 -2.60 6.61 -1.99
C LYS A 81 -1.91 7.04 -0.71
N ILE A 82 -2.39 8.11 -0.06
CA ILE A 82 -1.91 8.51 1.27
C ILE A 82 -2.22 7.41 2.29
N ALA A 83 -3.47 6.96 2.37
CA ALA A 83 -3.84 5.95 3.36
C ALA A 83 -3.16 4.59 3.11
N GLU A 84 -2.91 4.24 1.84
CA GLU A 84 -2.09 3.07 1.48
C GLU A 84 -0.67 3.21 2.02
N ASN A 85 -0.08 4.41 1.88
CA ASN A 85 1.25 4.71 2.38
C ASN A 85 1.36 4.64 3.90
N ASP A 86 0.33 5.11 4.62
CA ASP A 86 0.27 5.06 6.08
C ASP A 86 0.25 3.60 6.56
N VAL A 87 -0.60 2.76 5.97
CA VAL A 87 -0.65 1.32 6.28
C VAL A 87 0.69 0.64 5.99
N GLN A 88 1.31 0.91 4.85
CA GLN A 88 2.63 0.36 4.49
C GLN A 88 3.74 0.80 5.44
N SER A 89 3.67 2.04 5.94
CA SER A 89 4.63 2.55 6.92
C SER A 89 4.53 1.78 8.23
N VAL A 90 3.31 1.57 8.74
CA VAL A 90 3.10 0.78 9.96
C VAL A 90 3.48 -0.69 9.77
N LEU A 91 3.19 -1.29 8.60
CA LEU A 91 3.66 -2.65 8.29
C LEU A 91 5.19 -2.75 8.29
N SER A 92 5.87 -1.74 7.74
CA SER A 92 7.34 -1.70 7.73
C SER A 92 7.92 -1.62 9.13
N GLU A 93 7.30 -0.83 10.01
CA GLU A 93 7.69 -0.75 11.43
C GLU A 93 7.46 -2.07 12.16
N LEU A 94 6.32 -2.73 11.94
CA LEU A 94 6.04 -4.06 12.50
C LEU A 94 7.07 -5.09 12.04
N ALA A 95 7.37 -5.13 10.73
CA ALA A 95 8.35 -6.04 10.17
C ALA A 95 9.75 -5.82 10.76
N LYS A 96 10.16 -4.55 10.94
CA LYS A 96 11.43 -4.20 11.60
C LYS A 96 11.47 -4.61 13.08
N ALA A 97 10.36 -4.43 13.79
CA ALA A 97 10.26 -4.84 15.19
C ALA A 97 10.42 -6.35 15.33
N ILE A 98 9.78 -7.14 14.46
CA ILE A 98 9.92 -8.60 14.44
C ILE A 98 11.35 -9.00 14.06
N SER A 99 11.90 -8.42 12.99
CA SER A 99 13.23 -8.79 12.51
C SER A 99 14.34 -8.43 13.51
N GLY A 100 14.23 -7.28 14.19
CA GLY A 100 15.19 -6.85 15.20
C GLY A 100 15.24 -7.76 16.43
N VAL A 101 14.13 -8.42 16.79
CA VAL A 101 14.13 -9.44 17.86
C VAL A 101 14.90 -10.70 17.44
N ILE A 102 14.92 -11.02 16.15
CA ILE A 102 15.62 -12.19 15.61
C ILE A 102 17.11 -11.89 15.40
N SER A 103 17.42 -10.79 14.71
CA SER A 103 18.78 -10.34 14.41
C SER A 103 18.80 -8.93 13.81
N ASP A 104 19.68 -8.08 14.34
CA ASP A 104 19.94 -6.74 13.79
C ASP A 104 20.52 -6.76 12.36
N ALA A 105 21.00 -7.92 11.89
CA ALA A 105 21.52 -8.08 10.53
C ALA A 105 20.41 -8.26 9.47
N ILE A 106 19.15 -8.47 9.88
CA ILE A 106 18.02 -8.63 8.96
C ILE A 106 17.52 -7.24 8.53
N VAL A 107 17.73 -6.91 7.25
CA VAL A 107 17.24 -5.67 6.65
C VAL A 107 15.85 -5.89 6.07
N VAL A 108 14.90 -5.06 6.49
CA VAL A 108 13.52 -5.05 5.95
C VAL A 108 13.44 -4.05 4.81
N ASP A 109 13.02 -4.52 3.63
CA ASP A 109 12.64 -3.63 2.53
C ASP A 109 11.27 -3.05 2.80
N GLU A 110 11.23 -1.74 3.03
CA GLU A 110 10.03 -1.03 3.46
C GLU A 110 9.06 -0.81 2.29
N ASN A 111 9.56 -0.78 1.04
CA ASN A 111 8.76 -0.52 -0.18
C ASN A 111 7.76 0.66 -0.06
N VAL A 112 7.98 1.62 0.84
CA VAL A 112 7.06 2.73 1.11
C VAL A 112 7.24 3.82 0.03
N PRO A 113 6.26 4.03 -0.87
CA PRO A 113 6.44 4.89 -2.04
C PRO A 113 6.72 6.36 -1.71
N LEU A 114 6.10 6.90 -0.64
CA LEU A 114 6.19 8.31 -0.27
C LEU A 114 7.27 8.62 0.78
N LYS A 115 8.00 7.60 1.29
CA LYS A 115 9.02 7.77 2.35
C LYS A 115 10.38 8.24 1.81
N LYS A 116 10.62 8.13 0.49
CA LYS A 116 11.80 8.72 -0.13
C LYS A 116 11.57 10.22 -0.34
N GLY A 117 12.06 11.01 0.61
CA GLY A 117 12.35 12.42 0.39
C GLY A 117 13.04 12.60 -0.96
N GLY A 118 12.46 13.44 -1.81
CA GLY A 118 12.94 13.67 -3.16
C GLY A 118 14.42 14.05 -3.15
N HIS A 119 15.21 13.36 -3.97
CA HIS A 119 16.48 13.88 -4.48
C HIS A 119 16.20 15.00 -5.50
N HIS A 120 15.43 16.03 -5.12
CA HIS A 120 15.56 17.34 -5.74
C HIS A 120 16.63 18.09 -4.95
N GLY A 121 17.87 17.71 -5.22
CA GLY A 121 19.04 18.49 -4.84
C GLY A 121 18.91 19.90 -5.42
N LYS A 122 18.77 20.85 -4.52
CA LYS A 122 19.02 22.29 -4.63
C LYS A 122 19.83 22.68 -5.88
N HIS A 123 19.17 23.30 -6.87
CA HIS A 123 19.81 24.34 -7.66
C HIS A 123 19.46 25.68 -7.00
N HIS A 124 20.37 26.17 -6.15
CA HIS A 124 20.44 27.58 -5.81
C HIS A 124 21.78 28.11 -6.31
N HIS A 125 21.66 29.13 -7.16
CA HIS A 125 22.60 30.16 -7.60
C HIS A 125 24.04 30.12 -7.09
#